data_AF-A0A010RMS5-F1
#
_entry.id   AF-A0A010RMS5-F1
#
_cell.length_a   1.000
_cell.length_b   1.000
_cell.length_c   1.000
_cell.angle_alpha   90.00
_cell.angle_beta   90.00
_cell.angle_gamma   90.00
#
_symmetry.space_group_name_H-M   'P 1'
#
loop_
_entity.id
_entity.type
_entity.pdbx_description
1 polymer ?
#
loop_
_entity_poly.entity_id
_entity_poly.type
_entity_poly.pdbx_seq_one_letter_code
_entity_poly.pdbx_strand_id
1 'polypeptide(L)'
;MDPAQLANAVTERVTIPVLGGVENWKEQLKFMLQTLSKQPGYLRTRWGPWTEDRQKLELITGWASPDACEKWRRSKDFAEAMARFAPVLDGEPAAYLLRFKPYAPHAVINSPIVETISFEDCRESENRMREVVERASRMSGCNGVASGYSLCPPTSSSGDSIGRTFVAAIGWTGLEASRAADKSAYTGGMKTEVHHVNFNFPVKGFGGL
;
A
#
# COMPACT_ATOMS: atom_id res chain seq x y z
N MET A 1 17.77 -3.02 11.07
CA MET A 1 16.95 -4.22 10.79
C MET A 1 17.90 -5.27 10.24
N ASP A 2 17.83 -6.49 10.73
CA ASP A 2 18.71 -7.58 10.29
C ASP A 2 18.44 -7.90 8.79
N PRO A 3 19.48 -8.00 7.93
CA PRO A 3 19.33 -8.45 6.54
C PRO A 3 18.51 -9.73 6.37
N ALA A 4 18.57 -10.66 7.32
CA ALA A 4 17.79 -11.89 7.29
C ALA A 4 16.29 -11.64 7.54
N GLN A 5 15.94 -10.65 8.38
CA GLN A 5 14.54 -10.24 8.60
C GLN A 5 13.95 -9.57 7.35
N LEU A 6 14.76 -8.89 6.54
CA LEU A 6 14.31 -8.23 5.31
C LEU A 6 13.97 -9.23 4.19
N ALA A 7 14.62 -10.39 4.15
CA ALA A 7 14.40 -11.39 3.09
C ALA A 7 12.97 -11.96 3.08
N ASN A 8 12.35 -12.06 4.25
CA ASN A 8 10.98 -12.57 4.41
C ASN A 8 9.94 -11.47 4.59
N ALA A 9 10.40 -10.22 4.72
CA ALA A 9 9.51 -9.10 4.98
C ALA A 9 8.58 -8.84 3.80
N VAL A 10 7.35 -8.45 4.12
CA VAL A 10 6.30 -8.16 3.16
C VAL A 10 5.66 -6.82 3.47
N THR A 11 4.99 -6.25 2.48
CA THR A 11 4.12 -5.09 2.66
C THR A 11 2.69 -5.53 2.47
N GLU A 12 1.86 -5.36 3.48
CA GLU A 12 0.41 -5.41 3.32
C GLU A 12 -0.08 -4.07 2.80
N ARG A 13 -0.82 -4.10 1.69
CA ARG A 13 -1.59 -2.94 1.22
C ARG A 13 -3.05 -3.20 1.56
N VAL A 14 -3.69 -2.23 2.20
CA VAL A 14 -5.12 -2.25 2.53
C VAL A 14 -5.78 -1.00 1.97
N THR A 15 -6.88 -1.19 1.26
CA THR A 15 -7.79 -0.12 0.84
C THR A 15 -9.03 -0.19 1.72
N ILE A 16 -9.31 0.88 2.45
CA ILE A 16 -10.43 0.95 3.40
C ILE A 16 -11.45 1.97 2.86
N PRO A 17 -12.62 1.53 2.41
CA PRO A 17 -13.71 2.44 2.05
C PRO A 17 -14.35 3.01 3.33
N VAL A 18 -14.54 4.32 3.38
CA VAL A 18 -15.03 5.03 4.57
C VAL A 18 -16.19 5.98 4.28
N LEU A 19 -17.08 6.10 5.27
CA LEU A 19 -18.18 7.04 5.29
C LEU A 19 -17.77 8.36 5.93
N GLY A 20 -18.25 9.47 5.36
CA GLY A 20 -18.07 10.81 5.93
C GLY A 20 -16.66 11.39 5.76
N GLY A 21 -16.39 12.46 6.50
CA GLY A 21 -15.10 13.17 6.49
C GLY A 21 -14.11 12.64 7.52
N VAL A 22 -12.93 13.25 7.58
CA VAL A 22 -11.84 12.88 8.51
C VAL A 22 -12.33 12.78 9.96
N GLU A 23 -13.20 13.70 10.40
CA GLU A 23 -13.72 13.73 11.76
C GLU A 23 -14.58 12.49 12.12
N ASN A 24 -15.12 11.78 11.12
CA ASN A 24 -15.94 10.59 11.33
C ASN A 24 -15.07 9.36 11.66
N TRP A 25 -13.96 9.16 10.94
CA TRP A 25 -13.18 7.92 11.01
C TRP A 25 -11.82 8.04 11.72
N LYS A 26 -11.33 9.25 12.00
CA LYS A 26 -9.96 9.44 12.50
C LYS A 26 -9.68 8.75 13.83
N GLU A 27 -10.62 8.71 14.77
CA GLU A 27 -10.37 8.12 16.09
C GLU A 27 -10.36 6.58 16.02
N GLN A 28 -11.18 6.00 15.14
CA GLN A 28 -11.23 4.57 14.84
C GLN A 28 -9.94 4.13 14.15
N LEU A 29 -9.47 4.93 13.17
CA LEU A 29 -8.18 4.70 12.53
C LEU A 29 -7.03 4.82 13.51
N LYS A 30 -7.01 5.86 14.34
CA LYS A 30 -5.99 6.04 15.38
C LYS A 30 -5.92 4.82 16.29
N PHE A 31 -7.07 4.33 16.77
CA PHE A 31 -7.11 3.12 17.58
C PHE A 31 -6.54 1.91 16.84
N MET A 32 -6.97 1.65 15.60
CA MET A 32 -6.46 0.54 14.79
C MET A 32 -4.94 0.62 14.62
N LEU A 33 -4.39 1.80 14.31
CA LEU A 33 -2.95 1.99 14.12
C LEU A 33 -2.15 1.78 15.41
N GLN A 34 -2.65 2.28 16.56
CA GLN A 34 -2.01 2.08 17.87
C GLN A 34 -2.03 0.62 18.31
N THR A 35 -3.06 -0.12 17.93
CA THR A 35 -3.17 -1.55 18.22
C THR A 35 -2.27 -2.36 17.28
N LEU A 36 -2.24 -1.99 16.00
CA LEU A 36 -1.39 -2.58 14.98
C LEU A 36 0.11 -2.42 15.32
N SER A 37 0.53 -1.25 15.81
CA SER A 37 1.94 -0.98 16.13
C SER A 37 2.51 -1.82 17.29
N LYS A 38 1.64 -2.48 18.06
CA LYS A 38 2.02 -3.34 19.19
C LYS A 38 2.14 -4.81 18.79
N GLN A 39 1.80 -5.16 17.55
CA GLN A 39 1.73 -6.54 17.12
C GLN A 39 3.13 -7.13 16.86
N PRO A 40 3.39 -8.38 17.28
CA PRO A 40 4.63 -9.06 16.96
C PRO A 40 4.88 -9.12 15.44
N GLY A 41 6.05 -8.70 15.00
CA GLY A 41 6.43 -8.66 13.59
C GLY A 41 5.94 -7.44 12.81
N TYR A 42 5.25 -6.50 13.47
CA TYR A 42 5.04 -5.16 12.93
C TYR A 42 6.38 -4.47 12.69
N LEU A 43 6.55 -3.86 11.52
CA LEU A 43 7.75 -3.10 11.18
C LEU A 43 7.47 -1.60 11.13
N ARG A 44 6.39 -1.22 10.43
CA ARG A 44 5.97 0.17 10.25
C ARG A 44 4.62 0.23 9.53
N THR A 45 3.97 1.38 9.63
CA THR A 45 2.79 1.69 8.83
C THR A 45 2.84 3.12 8.30
N ARG A 46 2.21 3.32 7.15
CA ARG A 46 1.87 4.63 6.58
C ARG A 46 0.46 4.58 6.03
N TRP A 47 -0.19 5.72 6.03
CA TRP A 47 -1.57 5.79 5.58
C TRP A 47 -1.92 7.19 5.07
N GLY A 48 -2.98 7.28 4.28
CA GLY A 48 -3.56 8.53 3.84
C GLY A 48 -4.80 8.29 2.99
N PRO A 49 -5.69 9.29 2.85
CA PRO A 49 -6.77 9.21 1.88
C PRO A 49 -6.21 9.23 0.46
N TRP A 50 -6.93 8.61 -0.48
CA TRP A 50 -6.64 8.81 -1.89
C TRP A 50 -6.96 10.26 -2.25
N THR A 51 -6.14 10.81 -3.13
CA THR A 51 -6.30 12.20 -3.60
C THR A 51 -7.50 12.30 -4.52
N GLU A 52 -7.72 11.26 -5.34
CA GLU A 52 -8.84 11.13 -6.28
C GLU A 52 -10.16 10.80 -5.59
N ASP A 53 -10.10 10.08 -4.47
CA ASP A 53 -11.28 9.61 -3.74
C ASP A 53 -11.02 9.65 -2.23
N ARG A 54 -11.44 10.74 -1.59
CA ARG A 54 -11.19 10.94 -0.15
C ARG A 54 -12.02 10.01 0.75
N GLN A 55 -12.93 9.22 0.18
CA GLN A 55 -13.65 8.16 0.87
C GLN A 55 -12.92 6.81 0.82
N LYS A 56 -11.71 6.76 0.25
CA LYS A 56 -10.83 5.60 0.32
C LYS A 56 -9.56 5.96 1.06
N LEU A 57 -9.23 5.18 2.08
CA LEU A 57 -7.94 5.24 2.76
C LEU A 57 -7.03 4.17 2.20
N GLU A 58 -5.79 4.53 1.90
CA GLU A 58 -4.71 3.57 1.70
C GLU A 58 -3.93 3.42 2.99
N LEU A 59 -3.66 2.17 3.36
CA LEU A 59 -2.80 1.78 4.45
C LEU A 59 -1.73 0.84 3.88
N ILE A 60 -0.46 1.15 4.11
CA ILE A 60 0.65 0.25 3.84
C ILE A 60 1.32 -0.13 5.15
N THR A 61 1.41 -1.43 5.41
CA THR A 61 2.00 -1.97 6.64
C THR A 61 3.13 -2.92 6.29
N GLY A 62 4.31 -2.66 6.83
CA GLY A 62 5.45 -3.57 6.76
C GLY A 62 5.34 -4.64 7.83
N TRP A 63 5.45 -5.90 7.41
CA TRP A 63 5.48 -7.07 8.29
C TRP A 63 6.80 -7.83 8.13
N ALA A 64 7.31 -8.39 9.23
CA ALA A 64 8.50 -9.23 9.23
C ALA A 64 8.31 -10.53 8.43
N SER A 65 7.07 -11.00 8.31
CA SER A 65 6.68 -12.17 7.52
C SER A 65 5.18 -12.16 7.18
N PRO A 66 4.72 -12.93 6.17
CA PRO A 66 3.30 -13.19 5.94
C PRO A 66 2.58 -13.74 7.19
N ASP A 67 3.22 -14.66 7.91
CA ASP A 67 2.65 -15.29 9.11
C ASP A 67 2.37 -14.27 10.22
N ALA A 68 3.19 -13.22 10.36
CA ALA A 68 2.96 -12.15 11.32
C ALA A 68 1.67 -11.38 10.99
N CYS A 69 1.47 -11.04 9.71
CA CYS A 69 0.25 -10.43 9.22
C CYS A 69 -0.98 -11.33 9.45
N GLU A 70 -0.85 -12.63 9.19
CA GLU A 70 -1.95 -13.58 9.38
C GLU A 70 -2.32 -13.72 10.87
N LYS A 71 -1.32 -13.79 11.76
CA LYS A 71 -1.55 -13.81 13.21
C LYS A 71 -2.28 -12.55 13.68
N TRP A 72 -1.91 -11.38 13.16
CA TRP A 72 -2.63 -10.13 13.42
C TRP A 72 -4.10 -10.25 13.00
N ARG A 73 -4.40 -10.65 11.76
CA ARG A 73 -5.79 -10.78 11.25
C ARG A 73 -6.64 -11.77 12.06
N ARG A 74 -6.03 -12.80 12.65
CA ARG A 74 -6.72 -13.78 13.51
C ARG A 74 -6.80 -13.37 14.99
N SER A 75 -6.20 -12.25 15.37
CA SER A 75 -6.14 -11.81 16.76
C SER A 75 -7.45 -11.20 17.25
N LYS A 76 -7.67 -11.23 18.56
CA LYS A 76 -8.79 -10.53 19.20
C LYS A 76 -8.68 -9.01 19.03
N ASP A 77 -7.44 -8.50 19.05
CA ASP A 77 -7.14 -7.09 18.86
C ASP A 77 -7.57 -6.57 17.48
N PHE A 78 -7.35 -7.36 16.42
CA PHE A 78 -7.85 -7.03 15.08
C PHE A 78 -9.37 -7.04 15.03
N ALA A 79 -10.01 -8.06 15.62
CA ALA A 79 -11.47 -8.13 15.68
C ALA A 79 -12.05 -6.92 16.43
N GLU A 80 -11.45 -6.50 17.54
CA GLU A 80 -11.86 -5.30 18.27
C GLU A 80 -11.65 -4.02 17.45
N ALA A 81 -10.49 -3.88 16.80
CA ALA A 81 -10.20 -2.73 15.95
C ALA A 81 -11.22 -2.61 14.81
N MET A 82 -11.52 -3.72 14.13
CA MET A 82 -12.52 -3.77 13.06
C MET A 82 -13.94 -3.50 13.56
N ALA A 83 -14.31 -4.01 14.73
CA ALA A 83 -15.61 -3.72 15.33
C ALA A 83 -15.81 -2.22 15.62
N ARG A 84 -14.75 -1.53 16.07
CA ARG A 84 -14.78 -0.07 16.27
C ARG A 84 -14.81 0.70 14.95
N PHE A 85 -14.18 0.15 13.92
CA PHE A 85 -14.13 0.77 12.59
C PHE A 85 -15.44 0.56 11.80
N ALA A 86 -16.18 -0.51 12.07
CA ALA A 86 -17.38 -0.90 11.33
C ALA A 86 -18.43 0.21 11.10
N PRO A 87 -18.74 1.09 12.08
CA PRO A 87 -19.73 2.15 11.89
C PRO A 87 -19.37 3.21 10.83
N VAL A 88 -18.11 3.26 10.42
CA VAL A 88 -17.59 4.25 9.47
C VAL A 88 -17.09 3.62 8.18
N LEU A 89 -17.34 2.32 7.95
CA LEU A 89 -17.01 1.63 6.72
C LEU A 89 -18.09 1.81 5.64
N ASP A 90 -17.64 2.01 4.40
CA ASP A 90 -18.49 1.99 3.21
C ASP A 90 -18.26 0.71 2.38
N GLY A 91 -18.30 -0.43 3.06
CA GLY A 91 -18.01 -1.75 2.48
C GLY A 91 -16.83 -2.47 3.13
N GLU A 92 -16.47 -3.62 2.55
CA GLU A 92 -15.38 -4.46 3.06
C GLU A 92 -14.00 -3.89 2.66
N PRO A 93 -13.05 -3.76 3.60
CA PRO A 93 -11.67 -3.42 3.26
C PRO A 93 -11.02 -4.49 2.39
N ALA A 94 -10.36 -4.07 1.31
CA ALA A 94 -9.58 -4.96 0.44
C ALA A 94 -8.13 -5.00 0.90
N ALA A 95 -7.54 -6.19 1.05
CA ALA A 95 -6.16 -6.32 1.54
C ALA A 95 -5.39 -7.46 0.86
N TYR A 96 -4.13 -7.21 0.50
CA TYR A 96 -3.23 -8.23 -0.01
C TYR A 96 -1.77 -7.93 0.35
N LEU A 97 -0.95 -8.98 0.33
CA LEU A 97 0.48 -8.91 0.62
C LEU A 97 1.28 -8.73 -0.65
N LEU A 98 2.35 -7.94 -0.59
CA LEU A 98 3.26 -7.60 -1.67
C LEU A 98 4.71 -7.77 -1.20
N ARG A 99 5.59 -8.10 -2.16
CA ARG A 99 7.05 -7.99 -1.96
C ARG A 99 7.60 -6.91 -2.89
N PHE A 100 7.64 -5.68 -2.38
CA PHE A 100 8.27 -4.58 -3.11
C PHE A 100 9.77 -4.83 -3.29
N LYS A 101 10.26 -4.48 -4.49
CA LYS A 101 11.69 -4.42 -4.83
C LYS A 101 12.01 -3.02 -5.35
N PRO A 102 12.90 -2.26 -4.68
CA PRO A 102 13.52 -2.57 -3.39
C PRO A 102 12.47 -2.68 -2.26
N TYR A 103 12.77 -3.46 -1.22
CA TYR A 103 11.89 -3.54 -0.05
C TYR A 103 11.93 -2.20 0.67
N ALA A 104 10.75 -1.73 1.07
CA ALA A 104 10.61 -0.59 1.95
C ALA A 104 11.29 0.73 1.50
N PRO A 105 11.25 1.16 0.23
CA PRO A 105 12.05 2.29 -0.24
C PRO A 105 11.64 3.58 0.47
N HIS A 106 12.54 4.07 1.32
CA HIS A 106 12.33 5.30 2.08
C HIS A 106 12.08 6.49 1.15
N ALA A 107 12.76 6.53 0.00
CA ALA A 107 12.56 7.59 -0.99
C ALA A 107 11.13 7.64 -1.53
N VAL A 108 10.53 6.49 -1.82
CA VAL A 108 9.13 6.41 -2.27
C VAL A 108 8.20 6.81 -1.14
N ILE A 109 8.30 6.13 0.01
CA ILE A 109 7.30 6.23 1.07
C ILE A 109 7.35 7.56 1.83
N ASN A 110 8.51 8.21 1.89
CA ASN A 110 8.64 9.54 2.48
C ASN A 110 8.44 10.66 1.45
N SER A 111 8.10 10.35 0.20
CA SER A 111 7.77 11.37 -0.78
C SER A 111 6.52 12.15 -0.37
N PRO A 112 6.43 13.45 -0.71
CA PRO A 112 5.22 14.25 -0.49
C PRO A 112 3.95 13.62 -1.06
N ILE A 113 4.07 12.99 -2.23
CA ILE A 113 3.00 12.22 -2.87
C ILE A 113 3.57 10.89 -3.32
N VAL A 114 2.80 9.82 -3.12
CA VAL A 114 3.05 8.51 -3.72
C VAL A 114 1.95 8.22 -4.72
N GLU A 115 2.31 7.99 -5.97
CA GLU A 115 1.42 7.41 -6.97
C GLU A 115 1.47 5.89 -6.85
N THR A 116 0.32 5.26 -6.65
CA THR A 116 0.18 3.81 -6.64
C THR A 116 -0.53 3.38 -7.92
N ILE A 117 0.03 2.37 -8.59
CA ILE A 117 -0.45 1.84 -9.86
C ILE A 117 -0.69 0.36 -9.70
N SER A 118 -1.94 -0.07 -9.86
CA SER A 118 -2.34 -1.48 -9.85
C SER A 118 -2.52 -1.97 -11.29
N PHE A 119 -1.82 -3.05 -11.65
CA PHE A 119 -2.03 -3.80 -12.89
C PHE A 119 -2.72 -5.12 -12.51
N GLU A 120 -4.04 -5.12 -12.61
CA GLU A 120 -4.87 -6.31 -12.35
C GLU A 120 -4.69 -7.34 -13.47
N ASP A 121 -4.82 -8.63 -13.11
CA ASP A 121 -4.69 -9.77 -14.02
C ASP A 121 -3.43 -9.73 -14.90
N CYS A 122 -2.34 -9.18 -14.35
CA CYS A 122 -1.11 -8.97 -15.09
C CYS A 122 -0.40 -10.31 -15.31
N ARG A 123 -0.27 -10.69 -16.59
CA ARG A 123 0.38 -11.95 -17.03
C ARG A 123 1.83 -11.80 -17.45
N GLU A 124 2.35 -10.58 -17.42
CA GLU A 124 3.74 -10.30 -17.78
C GLU A 124 4.71 -10.88 -16.74
N SER A 125 5.98 -11.02 -17.10
CA SER A 125 6.99 -11.42 -16.11
C SER A 125 7.30 -10.26 -15.15
N GLU A 126 7.64 -10.58 -13.90
CA GLU A 126 7.99 -9.55 -12.89
C GLU A 126 9.13 -8.67 -13.36
N ASN A 127 10.17 -9.24 -13.98
CA ASN A 127 11.30 -8.46 -14.48
C ASN A 127 10.86 -7.45 -15.56
N ARG A 128 10.02 -7.87 -16.51
CA ARG A 128 9.49 -6.96 -17.53
C ARG A 128 8.62 -5.86 -16.93
N MET A 129 7.72 -6.21 -16.02
CA MET A 129 6.87 -5.22 -15.35
C MET A 129 7.71 -4.21 -14.57
N ARG A 130 8.74 -4.67 -13.85
CA ARG A 130 9.69 -3.81 -13.16
C ARG A 130 10.41 -2.88 -14.13
N GLU A 131 10.94 -3.38 -15.23
CA GLU A 131 11.60 -2.56 -16.26
C GLU A 131 10.68 -1.48 -16.85
N VAL A 132 9.39 -1.79 -17.01
CA VAL A 132 8.39 -0.83 -17.50
C VAL A 132 8.17 0.29 -16.47
N VAL A 133 7.85 -0.05 -15.22
CA VAL A 133 7.55 0.97 -14.19
C VAL A 133 8.79 1.73 -13.72
N GLU A 134 9.98 1.13 -13.79
CA GLU A 134 11.25 1.78 -13.46
C GLU A 134 11.55 2.97 -14.37
N ARG A 135 10.93 3.05 -15.55
CA ARG A 135 11.05 4.23 -16.43
C ARG A 135 10.52 5.50 -15.78
N ALA A 136 9.63 5.40 -14.80
CA ALA A 136 9.18 6.54 -14.01
C ALA A 136 10.35 7.24 -13.29
N SER A 137 11.42 6.52 -12.92
CA SER A 137 12.63 7.09 -12.29
C SER A 137 13.32 8.16 -13.15
N ARG A 138 13.06 8.18 -14.47
CA ARG A 138 13.61 9.14 -15.42
C ARG A 138 12.75 10.40 -15.58
N MET A 139 11.56 10.41 -14.96
CA MET A 139 10.64 11.54 -15.03
C MET A 139 11.05 12.63 -14.05
N SER A 140 10.88 13.88 -14.46
CA SER A 140 11.19 15.03 -13.60
C SER A 140 10.33 15.01 -12.34
N GLY A 141 10.96 15.13 -11.17
CA GLY A 141 10.28 15.10 -9.87
C GLY A 141 9.99 13.70 -9.32
N CYS A 142 10.45 12.63 -9.98
CA CYS A 142 10.42 11.29 -9.39
C CYS A 142 11.53 11.15 -8.33
N ASN A 143 11.16 10.72 -7.12
CA ASN A 143 12.08 10.46 -6.01
C ASN A 143 12.49 8.97 -5.95
N GLY A 144 11.74 8.08 -6.59
CA GLY A 144 12.05 6.66 -6.63
C GLY A 144 10.86 5.80 -7.03
N VAL A 145 11.12 4.51 -7.26
CA VAL A 145 10.13 3.50 -7.66
C VAL A 145 10.30 2.25 -6.79
N ALA A 146 9.18 1.66 -6.40
CA ALA A 146 9.08 0.34 -5.79
C ALA A 146 8.02 -0.45 -6.52
N SER A 147 8.24 -1.74 -6.77
CA SER A 147 7.18 -2.54 -7.37
C SER A 147 7.30 -4.02 -7.03
N GLY A 148 6.20 -4.76 -7.18
CA GLY A 148 6.18 -6.19 -6.97
C GLY A 148 4.80 -6.80 -7.22
N TYR A 149 4.76 -8.11 -7.33
CA TYR A 149 3.51 -8.86 -7.40
C TYR A 149 2.89 -9.07 -6.02
N SER A 150 1.56 -9.12 -6.00
CA SER A 150 0.83 -9.66 -4.87
C SER A 150 1.20 -11.12 -4.66
N LEU A 151 1.29 -11.51 -3.39
CA LEU A 151 1.40 -12.90 -3.02
C LEU A 151 0.05 -13.56 -3.30
N CYS A 152 0.05 -14.72 -3.99
CA CYS A 152 -1.16 -15.54 -4.10
C CYS A 152 -1.61 -15.95 -2.69
N PRO A 153 -2.93 -16.04 -2.43
CA PRO A 153 -3.41 -16.73 -1.25
C PRO A 153 -2.85 -18.17 -1.24
N PRO A 154 -2.52 -18.75 -0.08
CA PRO A 154 -1.92 -20.08 0.01
C PRO A 154 -2.80 -21.24 -0.51
N THR A 155 -4.03 -20.97 -0.96
CA THR A 155 -5.01 -21.98 -1.40
C THR A 155 -5.16 -22.14 -2.92
N SER A 156 -4.46 -21.37 -3.76
CA SER A 156 -4.50 -21.56 -5.22
C SER A 156 -3.56 -22.70 -5.64
N SER A 157 -4.05 -23.94 -5.56
CA SER A 157 -3.37 -25.19 -5.93
C SER A 157 -3.35 -25.48 -7.44
N SER A 158 -3.46 -24.45 -8.27
CA SER A 158 -3.27 -24.54 -9.71
C SER A 158 -2.17 -23.56 -10.12
N GLY A 159 -1.13 -24.06 -10.79
CA GLY A 159 0.04 -23.31 -11.25
C GLY A 159 -0.23 -22.23 -12.31
N ASP A 160 -1.47 -21.77 -12.41
CA ASP A 160 -1.89 -20.70 -13.28
C ASP A 160 -1.91 -19.38 -12.50
N SER A 161 -1.18 -18.40 -13.04
CA SER A 161 -1.04 -17.02 -12.55
C SER A 161 -2.32 -16.18 -12.62
N ILE A 162 -3.50 -16.79 -12.50
CA ILE A 162 -4.80 -16.14 -12.62
C ILE A 162 -5.02 -15.29 -11.35
N GLY A 163 -5.18 -13.98 -11.52
CA GLY A 163 -5.55 -13.05 -10.44
C GLY A 163 -4.40 -12.36 -9.69
N ARG A 164 -3.13 -12.46 -10.13
CA ARG A 164 -2.04 -11.70 -9.49
C ARG A 164 -2.08 -10.25 -9.92
N THR A 165 -2.01 -9.35 -8.93
CA THR A 165 -1.91 -7.91 -9.15
C THR A 165 -0.45 -7.50 -9.08
N PHE A 166 0.07 -6.85 -10.12
CA PHE A 166 1.35 -6.17 -10.00
C PHE A 166 1.09 -4.75 -9.50
N VAL A 167 1.85 -4.30 -8.50
CA VAL A 167 1.72 -2.96 -7.94
C VAL A 167 3.04 -2.23 -8.09
N ALA A 168 2.98 -0.98 -8.55
CA ALA A 168 4.06 -0.02 -8.47
C ALA A 168 3.68 1.13 -7.54
N ALA A 169 4.62 1.55 -6.70
CA ALA A 169 4.55 2.74 -5.87
C ALA A 169 5.68 3.68 -6.31
N ILE A 170 5.32 4.88 -6.73
CA ILE A 170 6.23 5.88 -7.30
C ILE A 170 6.19 7.12 -6.41
N GLY A 171 7.34 7.50 -5.88
CA GLY A 171 7.47 8.70 -5.06
C GLY A 171 7.63 9.94 -5.94
N TRP A 172 6.85 10.97 -5.66
CA TRP A 172 6.87 12.24 -6.40
C TRP A 172 7.11 13.42 -5.46
N THR A 173 7.84 14.44 -5.94
CA THR A 173 8.03 15.71 -5.23
C THR A 173 6.72 16.47 -5.01
N GLY A 174 5.69 16.18 -5.79
CA GLY A 174 4.33 16.70 -5.62
C GLY A 174 3.35 16.13 -6.64
N LEU A 175 2.07 16.41 -6.43
CA LEU A 175 0.99 15.92 -7.29
C LEU A 175 1.12 16.42 -8.74
N GLU A 176 1.53 17.67 -8.90
CA GLU A 176 1.72 18.28 -10.22
C GLU A 176 2.87 17.62 -11.02
N ALA A 177 3.94 17.19 -10.35
CA ALA A 177 5.02 16.45 -11.00
C ALA A 177 4.54 15.10 -11.55
N SER A 178 3.76 14.36 -10.75
CA SER A 178 3.14 13.10 -11.18
C SER A 178 2.17 13.30 -12.36
N ARG A 179 1.34 14.34 -12.30
CA ARG A 179 0.36 14.65 -13.36
C ARG A 179 1.01 15.07 -14.67
N ALA A 180 2.15 15.77 -14.60
CA ALA A 180 2.90 16.19 -15.77
C ALA A 180 3.73 15.05 -16.39
N ALA A 181 3.95 13.96 -15.67
CA ALA A 181 4.71 12.82 -16.17
C ALA A 181 3.93 12.06 -17.26
N ASP A 182 4.64 11.61 -18.29
CA ASP A 182 4.05 10.75 -19.33
C ASP A 182 3.80 9.34 -18.77
N LYS A 183 2.59 9.12 -18.27
CA LYS A 183 2.16 7.82 -17.71
C LYS A 183 2.31 6.68 -18.70
N SER A 184 2.08 6.93 -19.99
CA SER A 184 2.16 5.89 -21.02
C SER A 184 3.57 5.29 -21.12
N ALA A 185 4.60 6.10 -20.85
CA ALA A 185 5.99 5.66 -20.87
C ALA A 185 6.33 4.61 -19.80
N TYR A 186 5.64 4.63 -18.65
CA TYR A 186 5.91 3.75 -17.51
C TYR A 186 4.73 2.86 -17.08
N THR A 187 3.60 2.91 -17.79
CA THR A 187 2.52 1.90 -17.73
C THR A 187 2.51 0.99 -18.96
N GLY A 188 3.25 1.33 -20.01
CA GLY A 188 3.31 0.54 -21.24
C GLY A 188 1.97 0.42 -21.98
N GLY A 189 1.03 1.34 -21.73
CA GLY A 189 -0.32 1.32 -22.31
C GLY A 189 -1.25 0.24 -21.73
N MET A 190 -0.85 -0.43 -20.65
CA MET A 190 -1.67 -1.44 -19.99
C MET A 190 -2.84 -0.79 -19.22
N LYS A 191 -3.95 -1.53 -19.08
CA LYS A 191 -5.06 -1.12 -18.21
C LYS A 191 -4.57 -1.10 -16.77
N THR A 192 -4.76 0.03 -16.10
CA THR A 192 -4.28 0.28 -14.74
C THR A 192 -5.32 1.00 -13.92
N GLU A 193 -5.32 0.73 -12.61
CA GLU A 193 -5.89 1.63 -11.61
C GLU A 193 -4.76 2.52 -11.09
N VAL A 194 -5.00 3.83 -11.02
CA VAL A 194 -4.00 4.81 -10.58
C VAL A 194 -4.65 5.77 -9.59
N HIS A 195 -3.98 5.97 -8.46
CA HIS A 195 -4.37 6.96 -7.46
C HIS A 195 -3.13 7.48 -6.73
N HIS A 196 -3.28 8.59 -6.03
CA HIS A 196 -2.21 9.23 -5.28
C HIS A 196 -2.55 9.29 -3.80
N VAL A 197 -1.53 9.08 -2.97
CA VAL A 197 -1.66 9.13 -1.51
C VAL A 197 -0.58 10.04 -0.96
N ASN A 198 -0.98 10.96 -0.07
CA ASN A 198 -0.05 11.66 0.80
C ASN A 198 0.07 10.87 2.11
N PHE A 199 1.14 10.10 2.28
CA PHE A 199 1.37 9.35 3.51
C PHE A 199 1.77 10.21 4.72
N ASN A 200 1.99 11.51 4.51
CA ASN A 200 2.18 12.52 5.55
C ASN A 200 0.89 13.32 5.79
N PHE A 201 -0.27 12.72 5.51
CA PHE A 201 -1.57 13.39 5.59
C PHE A 201 -1.76 14.04 6.99
N PRO A 202 -1.90 15.37 7.06
CA PRO A 202 -1.90 16.06 8.35
C PRO A 202 -3.25 15.88 9.04
N VAL A 203 -3.31 15.01 10.05
CA VAL A 203 -4.48 14.87 10.92
C VAL A 203 -4.12 15.26 12.36
N LYS A 204 -4.86 16.23 12.89
CA LYS A 204 -4.69 16.69 14.26
C LYS A 204 -4.92 15.51 15.22
N GLY A 205 -4.00 15.33 16.17
CA GLY A 205 -4.07 14.26 17.17
C GLY A 205 -3.34 12.96 16.80
N PHE A 206 -2.71 12.89 15.62
CA PHE A 206 -1.84 11.78 15.19
C PHE A 206 -0.34 12.04 15.44
N GLY A 207 0.03 13.21 15.98
CA GLY A 207 1.41 13.49 16.38
C GLY A 207 1.83 12.55 17.52
N GLY A 208 2.70 11.58 17.23
CA GLY A 208 3.16 10.56 18.18
C GLY A 208 2.85 9.11 17.79
N LEU A 209 2.23 8.89 16.62
CA LEU A 209 2.10 7.59 15.96
C LEU A 209 3.25 7.30 14.99
#